data_AF-A0A926JF82-F1
#
_entry.id   AF-A0A926JF82-F1
#
_cell.length_a   1.000
_cell.length_b   1.000
_cell.length_c   1.000
_cell.angle_alpha   90.00
_cell.angle_beta   90.00
_cell.angle_gamma   90.00
#
_symmetry.space_group_name_H-M   'P 1'
#
loop_
_entity.id
_entity.type
_entity.pdbx_description
1 polymer ?
#
loop_
_entity_poly.entity_id
_entity_poly.type
_entity_poly.pdbx_seq_one_letter_code
_entity_poly.pdbx_strand_id
1 'polypeptide(L)'
;MRGTRKMASVVALSVASFGLSIGAATMAAADPAGCDATKTTVGLTDNGRVYGEGFGSCDITALRYFRAEVKWDKAFSPDPLVASRTVSGRTNWHGFVATCDNGNTRGYYGRTFWTTGSDYHDSNPRDIRAC
;
A
#
# COMPACT_ATOMS: atom_id res chain seq x y z
N MET A 1 74.64 20.05 -21.14
CA MET A 1 73.65 20.35 -22.19
C MET A 1 72.35 20.71 -21.48
N ARG A 2 72.06 22.00 -21.26
CA ARG A 2 71.12 22.85 -22.03
C ARG A 2 69.78 22.15 -22.33
N GLY A 3 68.70 22.65 -21.73
CA GLY A 3 67.35 22.24 -22.09
C GLY A 3 66.22 22.72 -21.18
N THR A 4 66.20 23.99 -20.77
CA THR A 4 64.99 24.64 -20.24
C THR A 4 63.90 24.68 -21.32
N ARG A 5 62.69 24.19 -21.01
CA ARG A 5 61.46 24.61 -21.70
C ARG A 5 60.43 25.08 -20.68
N LYS A 6 60.04 26.34 -20.88
CA LYS A 6 59.03 27.10 -20.17
C LYS A 6 57.65 26.88 -20.81
N MET A 7 56.62 27.06 -19.98
CA MET A 7 55.29 27.61 -20.27
C MET A 7 54.32 26.77 -21.11
N ALA A 8 53.18 26.42 -20.50
CA ALA A 8 51.93 27.15 -20.72
C ALA A 8 50.89 26.76 -19.66
N SER A 9 50.37 27.76 -18.95
CA SER A 9 49.19 27.66 -18.10
C SER A 9 47.97 27.29 -18.93
N VAL A 10 47.19 26.32 -18.46
CA VAL A 10 45.75 26.26 -18.76
C VAL A 10 45.04 26.20 -17.41
N VAL A 11 44.52 27.35 -17.00
CA VAL A 11 43.56 27.49 -15.91
C VAL A 11 42.27 26.84 -16.40
N ALA A 12 42.01 25.60 -15.98
CA ALA A 12 40.71 24.97 -16.15
C ALA A 12 39.84 25.32 -14.94
N LEU A 13 39.09 26.41 -15.07
CA LEU A 13 38.00 26.80 -14.18
C LEU A 13 36.95 25.67 -14.18
N SER A 14 37.04 24.74 -13.23
CA SER A 14 35.99 23.74 -13.03
C SER A 14 34.94 24.39 -12.13
N VAL A 15 33.88 24.88 -12.76
CA VAL A 15 32.67 25.37 -12.10
C VAL A 15 32.19 24.30 -11.13
N ALA A 16 32.19 24.62 -9.85
CA ALA A 16 31.51 23.83 -8.83
C ALA A 16 30.02 23.84 -9.15
N SER A 17 29.55 22.83 -9.87
CA SER A 17 28.14 22.50 -9.98
C SER A 17 27.70 21.92 -8.64
N PHE A 18 27.34 22.81 -7.71
CA PHE A 18 26.39 22.48 -6.66
C PHE A 18 25.07 22.13 -7.32
N GLY A 19 24.94 20.87 -7.74
CA GLY A 19 23.66 20.28 -8.08
C GLY A 19 22.84 20.20 -6.80
N LEU A 20 22.03 21.23 -6.54
CA LEU A 20 20.83 21.09 -5.73
C LEU A 20 19.93 20.08 -6.44
N SER A 21 20.02 18.79 -6.10
CA SER A 21 18.93 17.86 -6.31
C SER A 21 17.88 18.09 -5.21
N ILE A 22 17.10 19.16 -5.38
CA ILE A 22 15.76 19.24 -4.78
C ILE A 22 14.89 18.34 -5.66
N GLY A 23 14.71 17.09 -5.25
CA GLY A 23 14.04 16.08 -6.06
C GLY A 23 13.33 15.07 -5.18
N ALA A 24 12.20 15.52 -4.64
CA ALA A 24 11.07 14.76 -4.12
C ALA A 24 11.35 13.73 -3.00
N ALA A 25 10.56 13.84 -1.93
CA ALA A 25 10.26 12.76 -1.02
C ALA A 25 10.14 11.44 -1.80
N THR A 26 10.89 10.42 -1.40
CA THR A 26 10.65 9.07 -1.87
C THR A 26 9.22 8.73 -1.49
N MET A 27 8.34 8.76 -2.49
CA MET A 27 6.96 8.32 -2.36
C MET A 27 6.98 6.98 -1.64
N ALA A 28 6.11 6.84 -0.63
CA ALA A 28 5.67 5.53 -0.17
C ALA A 28 5.51 4.63 -1.41
N ALA A 29 6.13 3.45 -1.37
CA ALA A 29 6.11 2.55 -2.50
C ALA A 29 4.66 2.06 -2.68
N ALA A 30 3.91 2.84 -3.46
CA ALA A 30 2.52 2.66 -3.80
C ALA A 30 2.25 1.24 -4.32
N ASP A 31 0.97 0.88 -4.44
CA ASP A 31 0.52 -0.35 -5.10
C ASP A 31 1.42 -0.75 -6.28
N PRO A 32 1.67 -2.06 -6.53
CA PRO A 32 2.55 -2.51 -7.59
C PRO A 32 2.27 -1.75 -8.88
N ALA A 33 3.33 -1.33 -9.59
CA ALA A 33 3.18 -0.41 -10.72
C ALA A 33 2.05 -0.82 -11.69
N GLY A 34 1.13 0.12 -11.93
CA GLY A 34 -0.07 -0.10 -12.76
C GLY A 34 -1.18 -0.89 -12.07
N CYS A 35 -1.18 -0.97 -10.73
CA CYS A 35 -2.24 -1.58 -9.94
C CYS A 35 -2.83 -0.58 -8.93
N ASP A 36 -4.08 -0.79 -8.57
CA ASP A 36 -4.84 -0.01 -7.58
C ASP A 36 -5.54 -0.97 -6.61
N ALA A 37 -5.48 -0.69 -5.32
CA ALA A 37 -6.15 -1.40 -4.24
C ALA A 37 -6.96 -0.47 -3.30
N THR A 38 -7.18 0.79 -3.69
CA THR A 38 -7.75 1.84 -2.81
C THR A 38 -9.21 1.62 -2.42
N LYS A 39 -9.96 0.81 -3.19
CA LYS A 39 -11.37 0.55 -2.92
C LYS A 39 -11.53 -0.52 -1.85
N THR A 40 -11.76 -0.09 -0.61
CA THR A 40 -12.12 -0.97 0.50
C THR A 40 -13.31 -0.44 1.30
N THR A 41 -14.10 -1.35 1.85
CA THR A 41 -15.24 -1.02 2.71
C THR A 41 -15.39 -2.05 3.83
N VAL A 42 -16.08 -1.64 4.88
CA VAL A 42 -16.48 -2.47 6.01
C VAL A 42 -17.97 -2.30 6.27
N GLY A 43 -18.64 -3.39 6.65
CA GLY A 43 -20.06 -3.34 6.95
C GLY A 43 -20.58 -4.57 7.67
N LEU A 44 -21.90 -4.66 7.72
CA LEU A 44 -22.65 -5.74 8.33
C LEU A 44 -23.49 -6.42 7.24
N THR A 45 -23.40 -7.74 7.12
CA THR A 45 -24.31 -8.52 6.26
C THR A 45 -25.70 -8.59 6.90
N ASP A 46 -26.72 -8.95 6.14
CA ASP A 46 -28.09 -9.16 6.66
C ASP A 46 -28.17 -10.20 7.80
N ASN A 47 -27.25 -11.17 7.83
CA ASN A 47 -27.15 -12.18 8.90
C ASN A 47 -26.32 -11.73 10.11
N GLY A 48 -26.02 -10.43 10.23
CA GLY A 48 -25.29 -9.85 11.36
C GLY A 48 -23.76 -10.08 11.34
N ARG A 49 -23.19 -10.66 10.28
CA ARG A 49 -21.73 -10.86 10.18
C ARG A 49 -21.03 -9.58 9.76
N VAL A 50 -19.93 -9.22 10.42
CA VAL A 50 -19.07 -8.13 9.93
C VAL A 50 -18.38 -8.61 8.66
N TYR A 51 -18.33 -7.75 7.64
CA TYR A 51 -17.65 -8.03 6.38
C TYR A 51 -16.65 -6.93 6.02
N GLY A 52 -15.66 -7.35 5.25
CA GLY A 52 -14.68 -6.50 4.61
C GLY A 52 -14.69 -6.84 3.13
N GLU A 53 -14.79 -5.80 2.31
CA GLU A 53 -14.83 -5.93 0.86
C GLU A 53 -13.79 -5.02 0.23
N GLY A 54 -13.21 -5.49 -0.85
CA GLY A 54 -12.12 -4.84 -1.53
C GLY A 54 -12.10 -5.13 -3.02
N PHE A 55 -11.75 -4.13 -3.80
CA PHE A 55 -11.54 -4.26 -5.24
C PHE A 55 -10.11 -3.89 -5.60
N GLY A 56 -9.46 -4.76 -6.36
CA GLY A 56 -8.16 -4.50 -6.95
C GLY A 56 -8.24 -4.54 -8.46
N SER A 57 -7.48 -3.69 -9.14
CA SER A 57 -7.34 -3.71 -10.60
C SER A 57 -5.90 -3.43 -11.01
N CYS A 58 -5.48 -3.98 -12.15
CA CYS A 58 -4.20 -3.65 -12.76
C CYS A 58 -4.35 -3.45 -14.28
N ASP A 59 -3.59 -2.49 -14.83
CA ASP A 59 -3.51 -2.21 -16.27
C ASP A 59 -2.78 -3.32 -17.04
N ILE A 60 -1.90 -4.06 -16.34
CA ILE A 60 -1.15 -5.18 -16.88
C ILE A 60 -1.78 -6.52 -16.49
N THR A 61 -1.91 -7.42 -17.46
CA THR A 61 -2.40 -8.78 -17.23
C THR A 61 -1.29 -9.65 -16.65
N ALA A 62 -1.21 -9.76 -15.34
CA ALA A 62 -0.22 -10.57 -14.63
C ALA A 62 -0.86 -11.30 -13.45
N LEU A 63 -0.47 -12.56 -13.22
CA LEU A 63 -0.98 -13.29 -12.05
C LEU A 63 -0.51 -12.58 -10.77
N ARG A 64 -1.47 -12.11 -9.98
CA ARG A 64 -1.22 -11.49 -8.66
C ARG A 64 -2.23 -11.99 -7.64
N TYR A 65 -1.89 -11.74 -6.38
CA TYR A 65 -2.73 -12.07 -5.24
C TYR A 65 -3.07 -10.79 -4.48
N PHE A 66 -4.37 -10.56 -4.36
CA PHE A 66 -5.00 -9.44 -3.66
C PHE A 66 -5.62 -9.96 -2.36
N ARG A 67 -5.44 -9.24 -1.26
CA ARG A 67 -5.96 -9.64 0.04
C ARG A 67 -6.91 -8.57 0.56
N ALA A 68 -8.07 -9.03 1.04
CA ALA A 68 -9.01 -8.23 1.80
C ALA A 68 -9.05 -8.76 3.24
N GLU A 69 -9.07 -7.86 4.21
CA GLU A 69 -9.12 -8.14 5.63
C GLU A 69 -10.23 -7.33 6.31
N VAL A 70 -10.75 -7.87 7.41
CA VAL A 70 -11.51 -7.12 8.42
C VAL A 70 -10.65 -7.10 9.68
N LYS A 71 -10.44 -5.90 10.20
CA LYS A 71 -9.64 -5.67 11.39
C LYS A 71 -10.47 -4.91 12.43
N TRP A 72 -10.11 -5.12 13.68
CA TRP A 72 -10.64 -4.34 14.79
C TRP A 72 -9.65 -3.21 15.08
N ASP A 73 -10.11 -1.96 14.97
CA ASP A 73 -9.38 -0.76 15.40
C ASP A 73 -9.26 -0.76 16.92
N LYS A 74 -8.08 -1.13 17.38
CA LYS A 74 -7.68 -1.00 18.76
C LYS A 74 -6.63 0.10 18.74
N ALA A 75 -6.69 1.06 19.66
CA ALA A 75 -5.69 2.12 19.79
C ALA A 75 -4.24 1.62 20.14
N PHE A 76 -3.95 0.33 19.91
CA PHE A 76 -2.69 -0.35 20.13
C PHE A 76 -2.33 -1.20 18.90
N SER A 77 -1.12 -1.01 18.39
CA SER A 77 -0.60 -1.75 17.24
C SER A 77 0.07 -3.08 17.67
N PRO A 78 -0.07 -4.17 16.89
CA PRO A 78 -0.89 -4.27 15.67
C PRO A 78 -2.37 -4.51 15.98
N ASP A 79 -3.23 -3.90 15.16
CA ASP A 79 -4.67 -4.14 15.20
C ASP A 79 -5.01 -5.62 14.97
N PRO A 80 -5.86 -6.22 15.83
CA PRO A 80 -6.26 -7.62 15.69
C PRO A 80 -6.94 -7.90 14.33
N LEU A 81 -6.48 -8.97 13.68
CA LEU A 81 -7.13 -9.50 12.48
C LEU A 81 -8.37 -10.29 12.87
N VAL A 82 -9.52 -9.93 12.32
CA VAL A 82 -10.81 -10.58 12.59
C VAL A 82 -11.08 -11.65 11.54
N ALA A 83 -10.91 -11.30 10.26
CA ALA A 83 -10.99 -12.23 9.15
C ALA A 83 -10.19 -11.73 7.94
N SER A 84 -9.80 -12.65 7.06
CA SER A 84 -9.16 -12.28 5.80
C SER A 84 -9.48 -13.27 4.67
N ARG A 85 -9.34 -12.80 3.44
CA ARG A 85 -9.40 -13.62 2.24
C ARG A 85 -8.39 -13.13 1.22
N THR A 86 -7.61 -14.05 0.69
CA THR A 86 -6.72 -13.81 -0.46
C THR A 86 -7.38 -14.36 -1.71
N VAL A 87 -7.36 -13.59 -2.78
CA VAL A 87 -7.86 -13.97 -4.11
C VAL A 87 -6.77 -13.80 -5.15
N SER A 88 -6.67 -14.77 -6.05
CA SER A 88 -5.76 -14.72 -7.21
C SER A 88 -6.52 -14.31 -8.46
N GLY A 89 -5.84 -13.63 -9.38
CA GLY A 89 -6.44 -13.08 -10.59
C GLY A 89 -5.37 -12.49 -11.49
N ARG A 90 -5.78 -11.88 -12.60
CA ARG A 90 -4.85 -11.33 -13.59
C ARG A 90 -5.01 -9.83 -13.89
N THR A 91 -6.22 -9.30 -13.74
CA THR A 91 -6.54 -7.92 -14.16
C THR A 91 -7.50 -7.25 -13.18
N ASN A 92 -8.48 -7.99 -12.66
CA ASN A 92 -9.43 -7.52 -11.66
C ASN A 92 -9.55 -8.56 -10.54
N TRP A 93 -9.70 -8.07 -9.31
CA TRP A 93 -9.81 -8.87 -8.10
C TRP A 93 -10.94 -8.32 -7.24
N HIS A 94 -11.72 -9.23 -6.67
CA HIS A 94 -12.76 -8.92 -5.69
C HIS A 94 -12.53 -9.78 -4.45
N GLY A 95 -12.08 -9.13 -3.38
CA GLY A 95 -11.92 -9.74 -2.07
C GLY A 95 -13.16 -9.46 -1.25
N PHE A 96 -13.84 -10.52 -0.79
CA PHE A 96 -14.94 -10.41 0.16
C PHE A 96 -14.74 -11.44 1.26
N VAL A 97 -14.78 -10.99 2.52
CA VAL A 97 -14.72 -11.84 3.70
C VAL A 97 -15.76 -11.39 4.72
N ALA A 98 -16.44 -12.34 5.36
CA ALA A 98 -17.41 -12.05 6.41
C ALA A 98 -17.25 -13.02 7.59
N THR A 99 -17.50 -12.56 8.81
CA THR A 99 -17.40 -13.39 10.03
C THR A 99 -18.27 -12.85 11.17
N CYS A 100 -18.51 -13.68 12.18
CA CYS A 100 -19.08 -13.26 13.47
C CYS A 100 -17.96 -12.80 14.42
N ASP A 101 -18.31 -12.03 15.45
CA ASP A 101 -17.42 -11.72 16.59
C ASP A 101 -18.17 -11.82 17.93
N ASN A 102 -18.95 -12.89 18.10
CA ASN A 102 -19.63 -13.25 19.35
C ASN A 102 -20.51 -12.14 19.96
N GLY A 103 -21.18 -11.34 19.13
CA GLY A 103 -22.07 -10.28 19.58
C GLY A 103 -21.36 -8.99 20.02
N ASN A 104 -20.04 -8.90 19.89
CA ASN A 104 -19.26 -7.74 20.34
C ASN A 104 -19.50 -6.51 19.46
N THR A 105 -19.55 -5.35 20.10
CA THR A 105 -19.55 -4.05 19.42
C THR A 105 -18.15 -3.45 19.48
N ARG A 106 -17.54 -3.20 18.32
CA ARG A 106 -16.18 -2.67 18.18
C ARG A 106 -16.08 -1.79 16.94
N GLY A 107 -15.06 -0.95 16.88
CA GLY A 107 -14.69 -0.22 15.66
C GLY A 107 -14.01 -1.17 14.67
N TYR A 108 -14.67 -1.53 13.57
CA TYR A 108 -14.07 -2.36 12.52
C TYR A 108 -13.72 -1.54 11.31
N TYR A 109 -12.66 -1.94 10.61
CA TYR A 109 -12.30 -1.39 9.30
C TYR A 109 -11.92 -2.49 8.33
N GLY A 110 -12.11 -2.22 7.05
CA GLY A 110 -11.67 -3.06 5.95
C GLY A 110 -10.25 -2.66 5.57
N ARG A 111 -9.40 -3.64 5.26
CA ARG A 111 -8.06 -3.42 4.73
C ARG A 111 -7.86 -4.18 3.44
N THR A 112 -7.26 -3.54 2.45
CA THR A 112 -6.88 -4.17 1.17
C THR A 112 -5.43 -3.93 0.84
N PHE A 113 -4.78 -4.93 0.24
CA PHE A 113 -3.42 -4.80 -0.26
C PHE A 113 -3.06 -5.88 -1.26
N TRP A 114 -2.06 -5.59 -2.07
CA TRP A 114 -1.37 -6.58 -2.87
C TRP A 114 -0.37 -7.33 -1.99
N THR A 115 -0.42 -8.65 -2.00
CA THR A 115 0.53 -9.50 -1.22
C THR A 115 2.00 -9.34 -1.60
N THR A 116 2.27 -8.69 -2.74
CA THR A 116 3.61 -8.38 -3.26
C THR A 116 4.00 -6.91 -3.09
N GLY A 117 3.10 -6.08 -2.55
CA GLY A 117 3.34 -4.67 -2.23
C GLY A 117 3.61 -4.46 -0.73
N SER A 118 4.07 -3.26 -0.37
CA SER A 118 4.27 -2.83 1.02
C SER A 118 3.08 -2.07 1.61
N ASP A 119 2.23 -1.52 0.74
CA ASP A 119 1.17 -0.59 1.13
C ASP A 119 -0.16 -1.32 1.35
N TYR A 120 -0.95 -0.75 2.24
CA TYR A 120 -2.31 -1.18 2.52
C TYR A 120 -3.25 0.01 2.54
N HIS A 121 -4.50 -0.22 2.16
CA HIS A 121 -5.55 0.77 2.14
C HIS A 121 -6.61 0.38 3.14
N ASP A 122 -6.91 1.29 4.05
CA ASP A 122 -7.87 1.08 5.13
C ASP A 122 -9.14 1.90 4.85
N SER A 123 -10.30 1.32 5.15
CA SER A 123 -11.54 2.08 5.22
C SER A 123 -11.57 2.91 6.51
N ASN A 124 -12.48 3.88 6.59
CA ASN A 124 -12.78 4.49 7.88
C ASN A 124 -13.36 3.42 8.84
N PRO A 125 -12.95 3.42 10.12
CA PRO A 125 -13.54 2.55 11.12
C PRO A 125 -15.04 2.81 11.31
N ARG A 126 -15.79 1.75 11.59
CA ARG A 126 -17.23 1.79 11.89
C ARG A 126 -17.54 0.94 13.10
N ASP A 127 -18.31 1.51 14.04
CA ASP A 127 -18.82 0.75 15.18
C ASP A 127 -19.90 -0.22 14.71
N ILE A 128 -19.57 -1.51 14.75
CA ILE A 128 -20.43 -2.59 14.28
C ILE A 128 -20.59 -3.62 15.40
N ARG A 129 -21.83 -4.08 15.59
CA ARG A 129 -22.11 -5.27 16.40
C ARG A 129 -22.17 -6.48 15.48
N ALA A 130 -21.11 -7.30 15.48
CA ALA A 130 -21.08 -8.54 14.73
C ALA A 130 -21.67 -9.67 15.57
N CYS A 131 -22.47 -10.55 14.96
CA CYS A 131 -23.35 -11.49 15.64
C CYS A 131 -22.72 -12.39 16.69
#